data_AF-A0A2V9RN00-F1
#
_entry.id   AF-A0A2V9RN00-F1
#
_cell.length_a   1.000
_cell.length_b   1.000
_cell.length_c   1.000
_cell.angle_alpha   90.00
_cell.angle_beta   90.00
_cell.angle_gamma   90.00
#
_symmetry.space_group_name_H-M   'P 1'
#
loop_
_entity.id
_entity.type
_entity.pdbx_description
1 polymer ?
#
loop_
_entity_poly.entity_id
_entity_poly.type
_entity_poly.pdbx_seq_one_letter_code
_entity_poly.pdbx_strand_id
1 'polypeptide(L)' 'RRKIVVEPVFGQIKQARGFRQFLLRGLKKVQGEWAMICLTHNILKLHRLCYG' A
#
# COMPACT_ATOMS: atom_id res chain seq x y z
N ARG A 1 6.80 -8.26 20.44
CA ARG A 1 7.31 -8.49 19.05
C ARG A 1 6.51 -7.60 18.09
N ARG A 2 7.10 -6.51 17.57
CA ARG A 2 6.45 -5.79 16.45
C ARG A 2 6.39 -6.73 15.25
N LYS A 3 5.26 -6.75 14.53
CA LYS A 3 5.10 -7.57 13.33
C LYS A 3 6.00 -6.96 12.25
N ILE A 4 7.17 -7.54 12.05
CA ILE A 4 8.13 -7.16 11.00
C ILE A 4 7.47 -7.26 9.60
N VAL A 5 6.37 -7.99 9.47
CA VAL A 5 5.63 -8.17 8.20
C VAL A 5 5.05 -6.86 7.64
N VAL A 6 4.69 -5.89 8.49
CA VAL A 6 4.01 -4.66 8.04
C VAL A 6 5.00 -3.54 7.67
N GLU A 7 6.19 -3.52 8.26
CA GLU A 7 7.25 -2.54 7.97
C GLU A 7 7.71 -2.54 6.48
N PRO A 8 7.95 -3.68 5.81
CA PRO A 8 8.34 -3.70 4.41
C PRO A 8 7.20 -3.27 3.49
N VAL A 9 5.94 -3.53 3.87
CA VAL A 9 4.76 -3.07 3.09
C VAL A 9 4.69 -1.55 3.12
N PHE A 10 4.87 -0.94 4.29
CA PHE A 10 4.96 0.53 4.40
C PHE A 10 6.17 1.10 3.65
N GLY A 11 7.32 0.43 3.72
CA GLY A 11 8.51 0.82 2.97
C GLY A 11 8.27 0.81 1.46
N GLN A 12 7.66 -0.24 0.92
CA GLN A 12 7.33 -0.36 -0.50
C GLN A 12 6.29 0.68 -0.95
N ILE A 13 5.25 0.92 -0.15
CA ILE A 13 4.25 1.94 -0.48
C ILE A 13 4.89 3.34 -0.51
N LYS A 14 5.75 3.67 0.46
CA LYS A 14 6.37 5.01 0.56
C LYS A 14 7.49 5.22 -0.45
N GLN A 15 8.40 4.25 -0.59
CA GLN A 15 9.59 4.36 -1.45
C GLN A 15 9.31 3.91 -2.88
N ALA A 16 8.70 2.74 -3.09
CA ALA A 16 8.51 2.19 -4.44
C ALA A 16 7.32 2.80 -5.19
N ARG A 17 6.32 3.33 -4.47
CA ARG A 17 5.14 3.99 -5.08
C ARG A 17 5.14 5.50 -4.93
N GLY A 18 6.16 6.08 -4.29
CA GLY A 18 6.28 7.51 -4.08
C GLY A 18 5.17 8.11 -3.22
N PHE A 19 4.42 7.30 -2.47
CA PHE A 19 3.30 7.77 -1.67
C PHE A 19 3.80 8.48 -0.41
N ARG A 20 3.95 9.81 -0.49
CA ARG A 20 4.46 10.66 0.59
C ARG A 20 3.36 11.42 1.33
N GLN A 21 2.19 11.61 0.71
CA GLN A 21 1.06 12.36 1.25
C GLN A 21 -0.26 11.77 0.75
N PHE A 22 -1.30 11.82 1.58
CA PHE A 22 -2.67 11.51 1.16
C PHE A 22 -3.23 12.66 0.31
N LEU A 23 -3.91 12.32 -0.79
CA LEU A 23 -4.49 13.30 -1.71
C LEU A 23 -5.83 13.82 -1.17
N LEU A 24 -6.58 13.01 -0.44
CA LEU A 24 -7.85 13.39 0.17
C LEU A 24 -7.65 13.82 1.63
N ARG A 25 -8.46 14.80 2.06
CA ARG A 25 -8.54 15.23 3.46
C ARG A 25 -9.82 14.71 4.11
N GLY A 26 -9.68 14.22 5.35
CA GLY A 26 -10.77 13.64 6.15
C GLY A 26 -10.68 12.12 6.29
N LEU A 27 -10.85 11.61 7.51
CA LEU A 27 -10.66 10.20 7.89
C LEU A 27 -11.34 9.20 6.96
N LYS A 28 -12.61 9.46 6.61
CA LYS A 28 -13.41 8.57 5.76
C LYS A 28 -12.86 8.46 4.33
N LYS A 29 -12.34 9.57 3.79
CA LYS A 29 -11.75 9.61 2.44
C LYS A 29 -10.36 8.98 2.42
N VAL A 30 -9.54 9.29 3.44
CA VAL A 30 -8.21 8.70 3.64
C VAL A 30 -8.29 7.17 3.80
N GLN A 31 -9.30 6.65 4.48
CA GLN A 31 -9.53 5.20 4.57
C GLN A 31 -9.77 4.56 3.19
N GLY A 32 -10.54 5.21 2.32
CA GLY A 32 -10.76 4.74 0.96
C GLY A 32 -9.47 4.72 0.13
N GLU A 33 -8.68 5.81 0.18
CA GLU A 33 -7.36 5.87 -0.44
C GLU A 33 -6.44 4.74 0.08
N TRP A 34 -6.40 4.54 1.39
CA TRP A 34 -5.57 3.51 1.99
C TRP A 34 -5.98 2.09 1.56
N ALA A 35 -7.29 1.82 1.48
CA ALA A 35 -7.81 0.55 0.98
C ALA A 35 -7.41 0.30 -0.48
N MET A 36 -7.45 1.32 -1.33
CA MET A 36 -7.05 1.23 -2.73
C MET A 36 -5.55 0.97 -2.90
N ILE A 37 -4.71 1.58 -2.05
CA ILE A 37 -3.26 1.34 -2.01
C ILE A 37 -2.97 -0.12 -1.61
N CYS A 38 -3.63 -0.61 -0.55
CA CYS A 38 -3.51 -2.00 -0.11
C CYS A 38 -3.97 -2.97 -1.19
N LEU A 39 -5.09 -2.69 -1.86
CA LEU A 39 -5.59 -3.50 -2.98
C LEU A 39 -4.57 -3.56 -4.11
N THR A 40 -4.00 -2.42 -4.50
CA THR A 40 -3.01 -2.38 -5.57
C THR A 40 -1.73 -3.14 -5.21
N HIS A 41 -1.32 -3.10 -3.95
CA HIS A 41 -0.20 -3.90 -3.45
C HIS A 41 -0.47 -5.40 -3.58
N ASN A 42 -1.68 -5.86 -3.27
CA ASN A 42 -2.10 -7.24 -3.43
C ASN A 42 -2.17 -7.66 -4.91
N ILE A 43 -2.72 -6.80 -5.78
CA ILE A 43 -2.80 -7.05 -7.23
C ILE A 43 -1.39 -7.18 -7.84
N LEU A 44 -0.45 -6.31 -7.47
CA LEU A 44 0.93 -6.43 -7.95
C LEU A 44 1.59 -7.74 -7.51
N LYS A 45 1.29 -8.19 -6.29
CA LYS A 45 1.78 -9.48 -5.80
C LYS A 45 1.18 -10.64 -6.61
N LEU A 46 -0.11 -10.59 -6.94
CA LEU A 46 -0.76 -11.58 -7.80
C LEU A 46 -0.21 -11.54 -9.24
N HIS A 47 -0.04 -10.35 -9.82
CA HIS A 47 0.52 -10.19 -11.16
C HIS A 47 1.93 -10.79 -11.24
N ARG A 48 2.78 -10.55 -10.23
CA ARG A 48 4.12 -11.16 -10.13
C ARG A 48 4.08 -12.69 -9.99
N LEU A 49 3.01 -13.26 -9.44
CA LEU A 49 2.84 -14.71 -9.35
C LEU A 49 2.32 -15.32 -10.65
N CYS A 50 1.45 -14.63 -11.38
CA CYS A 50 0.84 -15.15 -12.62
C CYS A 50 1.69 -14.91 -13.88
N TYR A 51 2.48 -13.83 -13.92
CA TYR A 51 3.28 -13.42 -15.08
C TYR A 51 4.79 -13.41 -14.80
N GLY A 52 5.21 -13.92 -13.64
CA GLY A 52 6.61 -14.03 -13.24
C GLY A 52 7.17 -15.42 -13.44
#